data_AF-A0A7X7E8D6-F1
#
_entry.id   AF-A0A7X7E8D6-F1
#
_cell.length_a   1.000
_cell.length_b   1.000
_cell.length_c   1.000
_cell.angle_alpha   90.00
_cell.angle_beta   90.00
_cell.angle_gamma   90.00
#
_symmetry.space_group_name_H-M   'P 1'
#
loop_
_entity.id
_entity.type
_entity.pdbx_description
1 polymer ?
#
loop_
_entity_poly.entity_id
_entity_poly.type
_entity_poly.pdbx_seq_one_letter_code
_entity_poly.pdbx_strand_id
1 'polypeptide(L)'
;MGTRGYRYKTSHSLSGPGDGGKTGSWRVQRPIIDLERCTPARRGSEACFICWLYCPDNVISRTIPPTIDYEYCKGCGICAEECPTKAITMVDEADVVANDEDPAACSTEGPRPCT
;
A
#
# COMPACT_ATOMS: atom_id res chain seq x y z
N MET A 1 12.12 -14.87 25.40
CA MET A 1 12.92 -15.00 24.16
C MET A 1 11.94 -15.26 23.02
N GLY A 2 11.55 -14.22 22.27
CA GLY A 2 10.40 -14.27 21.37
C GLY A 2 10.61 -15.18 20.16
N THR A 3 9.78 -16.23 20.09
CA THR A 3 9.66 -17.20 18.99
C THR A 3 8.57 -16.79 18.00
N ARG A 4 8.66 -15.59 17.44
CA ARG A 4 7.93 -15.28 16.20
C ARG A 4 8.96 -15.13 15.10
N GLY A 5 8.80 -15.91 14.04
CA GLY A 5 9.75 -16.10 12.93
C GLY A 5 9.97 -14.85 12.08
N TYR A 6 10.39 -13.76 12.71
CA TYR A 6 10.62 -12.46 12.07
C TYR A 6 12.03 -11.90 12.31
N ARG A 7 12.97 -12.71 12.81
CA ARG A 7 14.36 -12.26 12.97
C ARG A 7 15.34 -13.39 12.74
N TYR A 8 15.79 -13.52 11.50
CA TYR A 8 17.15 -14.01 11.29
C TYR A 8 18.11 -12.85 11.57
N LYS A 9 19.18 -13.12 12.33
CA LYS A 9 20.25 -12.12 12.53
C LYS A 9 21.11 -12.08 11.27
N THR A 10 20.73 -11.29 10.28
CA THR A 10 21.64 -10.88 9.20
C THR A 10 22.36 -9.60 9.56
N SER A 11 23.52 -9.39 8.95
CA SER A 11 24.24 -8.10 8.94
C SER A 11 23.40 -6.96 8.36
N HIS A 12 22.33 -7.28 7.62
CA HIS A 12 21.40 -6.33 7.05
C HIS A 12 20.10 -6.28 7.85
N SER A 13 19.67 -5.06 8.19
CA SER A 13 18.34 -4.76 8.71
C SER A 13 17.31 -5.20 7.68
N LEU A 14 16.45 -6.13 8.05
CA LEU A 14 15.24 -6.38 7.29
C LEU A 14 14.18 -5.44 7.82
N SER A 15 13.65 -4.60 6.96
CA SER A 15 12.45 -3.83 7.28
C SER A 15 11.31 -4.82 7.52
N GLY A 16 10.76 -4.83 8.74
CA GLY A 16 9.48 -5.47 8.99
C GLY A 16 8.33 -4.64 8.40
N PRO A 17 7.13 -5.22 8.26
CA PRO A 17 5.98 -4.52 7.72
C PRO A 17 5.58 -3.37 8.67
N GLY A 18 5.83 -2.14 8.21
CA GLY A 18 5.49 -0.89 8.88
C GLY A 18 6.17 -0.68 10.25
N ASP A 19 6.96 0.38 10.40
CA ASP A 19 7.50 0.80 11.72
C ASP A 19 6.39 1.09 12.75
N GLY A 20 5.17 1.37 12.27
CA GLY A 20 3.98 1.63 13.09
C GLY A 20 2.93 0.50 13.16
N GLY A 21 3.19 -0.70 12.62
CA GLY A 21 2.18 -1.76 12.51
C GLY A 21 1.22 -1.57 11.32
N LYS A 22 -0.02 -2.06 11.41
CA LYS A 22 -1.03 -1.94 10.33
C LYS A 22 -1.52 -0.49 10.19
N THR A 23 -0.99 0.24 9.22
CA THR A 23 -1.21 1.68 9.02
C THR A 23 -2.30 2.03 7.99
N GLY A 24 -3.01 1.03 7.46
CA GLY A 24 -3.99 1.24 6.39
C GLY A 24 -5.19 2.13 6.78
N SER A 25 -5.59 2.14 8.05
CA SER A 25 -6.71 2.98 8.52
C SER A 25 -6.41 4.48 8.56
N TRP A 26 -5.17 4.89 8.26
CA TRP A 26 -4.75 6.30 8.34
C TRP A 26 -5.11 7.11 7.09
N ARG A 27 -5.56 6.43 6.02
CA ARG A 27 -5.86 7.07 4.74
C ARG A 27 -7.11 7.93 4.83
N VAL A 28 -6.98 9.14 4.31
CA VAL A 28 -8.13 9.94 3.83
C VAL A 28 -8.34 9.71 2.34
N GLN A 29 -7.24 9.55 1.59
CA GLN A 29 -7.22 9.31 0.15
C GLN A 29 -6.36 8.09 -0.18
N ARG A 30 -6.75 7.31 -1.18
CA ARG A 30 -6.00 6.16 -1.70
C ARG A 30 -5.47 6.41 -3.12
N PRO A 31 -4.23 5.99 -3.41
CA PRO A 31 -3.70 6.02 -4.77
C PRO A 31 -4.29 4.87 -5.60
N ILE A 32 -4.84 5.20 -6.78
CA ILE A 32 -5.30 4.24 -7.78
C ILE A 32 -4.37 4.34 -9.00
N ILE A 33 -3.81 3.20 -9.40
CA ILE A 33 -2.91 3.10 -10.55
C ILE A 33 -3.72 2.81 -11.82
N ASP A 34 -3.59 3.68 -12.81
CA ASP A 34 -4.05 3.46 -14.18
C ASP A 34 -3.01 2.62 -14.94
N LEU A 35 -3.34 1.36 -15.21
CA LEU A 35 -2.44 0.40 -15.86
C LEU A 35 -2.18 0.72 -17.34
N GLU A 36 -3.05 1.47 -18.01
CA GLU A 36 -2.85 1.86 -19.41
C GLU A 36 -1.79 2.95 -19.55
N ARG A 37 -1.72 3.84 -18.56
CA ARG A 37 -0.74 4.94 -18.51
C ARG A 37 0.55 4.59 -17.79
N CYS A 38 0.55 3.57 -16.96
CA CYS A 38 1.71 3.13 -16.20
C CYS A 38 2.75 2.49 -17.12
N THR A 39 3.97 3.05 -17.20
CA THR A 39 5.05 2.56 -18.07
C THR A 39 5.37 1.07 -17.89
N PRO A 40 5.58 0.53 -16.66
CA PRO A 40 5.86 -0.89 -16.50
C PRO A 40 4.69 -1.78 -16.91
N ALA A 41 3.44 -1.40 -16.62
CA ALA A 41 2.25 -2.16 -17.01
C ALA A 41 2.01 -2.11 -18.54
N ARG A 42 2.10 -0.93 -19.14
CA ARG A 42 1.92 -0.71 -20.58
C ARG A 42 3.00 -1.38 -21.43
N ARG A 43 4.27 -1.35 -20.98
CA ARG A 43 5.40 -1.92 -21.73
C ARG A 43 5.65 -3.39 -21.42
N GLY A 44 5.13 -3.91 -20.31
CA GLY A 44 5.40 -5.28 -19.86
C GLY A 44 6.86 -5.50 -19.46
N SER A 45 7.58 -4.44 -19.07
CA SER A 45 9.00 -4.50 -18.71
C SER A 45 9.29 -3.76 -17.42
N GLU A 46 10.40 -4.13 -16.76
CA GLU A 46 10.81 -3.55 -15.48
C GLU A 46 11.37 -2.12 -15.65
N ALA A 47 10.49 -1.17 -15.97
CA ALA A 47 10.84 0.22 -16.28
C ALA A 47 10.15 1.23 -15.33
N CYS A 48 10.82 2.33 -15.00
CA CYS A 48 10.40 3.40 -14.07
C CYS A 48 10.50 3.02 -12.58
N PHE A 49 9.51 2.31 -12.02
CA PHE A 49 9.40 2.00 -10.57
C PHE A 49 9.72 3.17 -9.61
N ILE A 50 9.50 4.41 -10.06
CA ILE A 50 9.74 5.61 -9.25
C ILE A 50 8.80 5.63 -8.05
N CYS A 51 7.52 5.27 -8.25
CA CYS A 51 6.56 5.15 -7.15
C CYS A 51 7.04 4.19 -6.05
N TRP A 52 7.63 3.06 -6.43
CA TRP A 52 8.23 2.11 -5.48
C TRP A 52 9.43 2.72 -4.75
N LEU A 53 10.34 3.35 -5.48
CA LEU A 53 11.56 3.93 -4.92
C LEU A 53 11.29 5.04 -3.90
N TYR A 54 10.31 5.91 -4.17
CA TYR A 54 9.98 7.05 -3.31
C TYR A 54 8.95 6.72 -2.22
N CYS A 55 8.41 5.50 -2.18
CA CYS A 55 7.46 5.12 -1.16
C CYS A 55 8.16 5.01 0.22
N PRO A 56 7.86 5.89 1.20
CA PRO A 56 8.56 5.90 2.48
C PRO A 56 8.29 4.64 3.31
N ASP A 57 7.13 4.00 3.10
CA ASP A 57 6.70 2.80 3.80
C ASP A 57 6.91 1.52 2.96
N ASN A 58 7.48 1.64 1.75
CA ASN A 58 7.76 0.52 0.84
C ASN A 58 6.57 -0.45 0.65
N VAL A 59 5.37 0.11 0.47
CA VAL A 59 4.12 -0.68 0.31
C VAL A 59 3.82 -1.05 -1.14
N ILE A 60 4.62 -0.54 -2.08
CA ILE A 60 4.45 -0.79 -3.51
C ILE A 60 5.36 -1.97 -3.88
N SER A 61 4.90 -2.88 -4.73
CA SER A 61 5.72 -3.98 -5.21
C SER A 61 6.44 -3.63 -6.52
N ARG A 62 7.62 -4.22 -6.74
CA ARG A 62 8.34 -4.17 -8.03
C ARG A 62 7.87 -5.27 -8.98
N THR A 63 6.56 -5.48 -9.10
CA THR A 63 5.99 -6.44 -10.05
C THR A 63 5.46 -5.73 -11.30
N ILE A 64 5.13 -6.52 -12.31
CA ILE A 64 4.48 -6.04 -13.53
C ILE A 64 3.12 -6.74 -13.63
N PRO A 65 1.99 -6.04 -13.41
CA PRO A 65 1.87 -4.64 -12.99
C PRO A 65 2.27 -4.40 -11.52
N PRO A 66 2.63 -3.15 -11.14
CA PRO A 66 2.92 -2.81 -9.75
C PRO A 66 1.65 -2.89 -8.90
N THR A 67 1.74 -3.46 -7.71
CA THR A 67 0.65 -3.56 -6.75
C THR A 67 0.94 -2.71 -5.51
N ILE A 68 -0.12 -2.22 -4.85
CA ILE A 68 -0.02 -1.43 -3.62
C ILE A 68 -0.66 -2.24 -2.50
N ASP A 69 0.07 -2.41 -1.40
CA ASP A 69 -0.47 -2.99 -0.17
C ASP A 69 -1.23 -1.92 0.62
N TYR A 70 -2.56 -1.96 0.54
CA TYR A 70 -3.45 -1.07 1.28
C TYR A 70 -3.55 -1.42 2.78
N GLU A 71 -2.99 -2.52 3.27
CA GLU A 71 -2.93 -2.78 4.71
C GLU A 71 -1.96 -1.81 5.42
N TYR A 72 -0.94 -1.34 4.69
CA TYR A 72 0.11 -0.47 5.22
C TYR A 72 0.16 0.91 4.54
N CYS A 73 -0.47 1.09 3.38
CA CYS A 73 -0.49 2.38 2.68
C CYS A 73 -1.14 3.48 3.53
N LYS A 74 -0.39 4.54 3.84
CA LYS A 74 -0.86 5.72 4.60
C LYS A 74 -1.61 6.75 3.74
N GLY A 75 -1.56 6.63 2.41
CA GLY A 75 -2.19 7.61 1.53
C GLY A 75 -1.44 8.94 1.42
N CYS A 76 -0.11 8.93 1.56
CA CYS A 76 0.71 10.16 1.59
C CYS A 76 0.82 10.91 0.25
N GLY A 77 0.37 10.34 -0.86
CA GLY A 77 0.36 11.00 -2.18
C GLY A 77 1.70 11.13 -2.90
N ILE A 78 2.85 10.83 -2.26
CA ILE A 78 4.19 10.97 -2.87
C ILE A 78 4.31 10.20 -4.20
N CYS A 79 3.74 8.99 -4.25
CA CYS A 79 3.78 8.18 -5.46
C CYS A 79 3.05 8.83 -6.65
N ALA A 80 2.01 9.62 -6.41
CA ALA A 80 1.27 10.32 -7.46
C ALA A 80 2.04 11.53 -7.99
N GLU A 81 2.68 12.30 -7.11
CA GLU A 81 3.50 13.46 -7.47
C GLU A 81 4.76 13.07 -8.25
N GLU A 82 5.48 12.04 -7.79
CA GLU A 82 6.72 11.60 -8.44
C GLU A 82 6.48 10.79 -9.72
N CYS A 83 5.23 10.47 -10.07
CA CYS A 83 4.94 9.68 -11.26
C CYS A 83 5.17 10.51 -12.55
N PRO A 84 6.16 10.16 -13.41
CA PRO A 84 6.47 10.96 -14.59
C PRO A 84 5.35 10.94 -15.64
N THR A 85 4.56 9.87 -15.68
CA THR A 85 3.41 9.73 -16.59
C THR A 85 2.09 10.12 -15.95
N LYS A 86 2.08 10.54 -14.68
CA LYS A 86 0.87 10.84 -13.88
C LYS A 86 -0.18 9.73 -13.97
N ALA A 87 0.28 8.48 -13.93
CA ALA A 87 -0.57 7.29 -14.01
C ALA A 87 -1.26 6.95 -12.68
N ILE A 88 -0.96 7.68 -11.60
CA ILE A 88 -1.53 7.43 -10.27
C ILE A 88 -2.43 8.60 -9.92
N THR A 89 -3.66 8.28 -9.53
CA THR A 89 -4.68 9.26 -9.13
C THR A 89 -5.04 9.04 -7.67
N MET A 90 -5.13 10.11 -6.89
CA MET A 90 -5.59 10.05 -5.50
C MET A 90 -7.11 10.17 -5.50
N VAL A 91 -7.79 9.19 -4.89
CA VAL A 91 -9.25 9.14 -4.75
C VAL A 91 -9.60 9.09 -3.27
N ASP A 92 -10.68 9.73 -2.85
CA ASP A 92 -11.11 9.71 -1.46
C ASP A 92 -11.50 8.30 -1.03
N GLU A 93 -11.05 7.88 0.16
CA GLU A 93 -11.30 6.54 0.70
C GLU A 93 -12.81 6.27 0.79
N ALA A 94 -13.59 7.30 1.15
CA ALA A 94 -15.04 7.27 1.28
C ALA A 94 -15.77 6.86 0.00
N ASP A 95 -15.29 7.29 -1.16
CA ASP A 95 -15.92 7.00 -2.46
C ASP A 95 -15.68 5.54 -2.88
N VAL A 96 -14.62 4.91 -2.36
CA VAL A 96 -14.25 3.55 -2.74
C VAL A 96 -14.84 2.51 -1.79
N VAL A 97 -14.95 2.79 -0.48
CA VAL A 97 -15.65 1.90 0.48
C VAL A 97 -17.17 1.78 0.23
N ALA A 98 -17.75 2.62 -0.62
CA ALA A 98 -19.13 2.42 -1.08
C ALA A 98 -19.29 1.20 -2.01
N ASN A 99 -18.19 0.67 -2.57
CA ASN A 99 -18.20 -0.44 -3.53
C ASN A 99 -17.49 -1.71 -3.02
N ASP A 100 -16.87 -1.65 -1.84
CA ASP A 100 -16.32 -2.80 -1.14
C ASP A 100 -17.03 -2.83 0.22
N GLU A 101 -18.13 -3.58 0.33
CA GLU A 101 -18.66 -3.98 1.63
C GLU A 101 -17.51 -4.65 2.39
N ASP A 102 -16.89 -3.94 3.32
CA ASP A 102 -16.00 -4.51 4.33
C ASP A 102 -16.91 -5.00 5.48
N PRO A 103 -17.33 -6.29 5.52
CA PRO A 103 -18.20 -6.82 6.57
C PRO A 103 -17.57 -6.81 7.97
N ALA A 104 -16.34 -6.30 8.13
CA ALA A 104 -15.56 -6.37 9.36
C ALA A 104 -15.55 -5.08 10.20
N ALA A 105 -16.35 -4.06 9.88
CA ALA A 105 -16.49 -2.88 10.74
C ALA A 105 -17.67 -2.94 11.72
N CYS A 106 -18.63 -3.85 11.54
CA CYS A 106 -19.67 -4.11 12.55
C CYS A 106 -20.32 -5.50 12.40
N SER A 107 -19.54 -6.57 12.41
CA SER A 107 -20.07 -7.90 12.75
C SER A 107 -19.95 -8.08 14.25
N THR A 108 -21.06 -8.37 14.94
CA THR A 108 -21.20 -8.54 16.40
C THR A 108 -20.32 -9.63 17.04
N GLU A 109 -19.36 -10.20 16.32
CA GLU A 109 -18.58 -11.36 16.73
C GLU A 109 -17.12 -11.22 16.26
N GLY A 110 -16.34 -10.37 16.93
CA GLY A 110 -14.90 -10.17 16.72
C GLY A 110 -14.27 -9.45 17.92
N PRO A 111 -12.97 -9.66 18.23
CA PRO A 111 -12.41 -9.52 19.59
C PRO A 111 -12.19 -8.08 20.08
N ARG A 112 -12.74 -7.09 19.39
CA ARG A 112 -12.69 -5.68 19.79
C ARG A 112 -14.11 -5.17 19.90
N PRO A 113 -14.71 -5.19 21.10
CA PRO A 113 -16.02 -4.60 21.29
C PRO A 113 -15.94 -3.10 21.00
N CYS A 114 -16.95 -2.60 20.30
CA CYS A 114 -17.22 -1.18 20.20
C CYS A 114 -17.67 -0.67 21.57
N THR A 115 -16.70 -0.38 22.45
CA THR A 115 -16.88 0.45 23.65
C THR A 115 -15.95 1.64 23.56
#